data_AF-A0A2V4D1Y1-F1
#
_entry.id   AF-A0A2V4D1Y1-F1
#
_cell.length_a   1.000
_cell.length_b   1.000
_cell.length_c   1.000
_cell.angle_alpha   90.00
_cell.angle_beta   90.00
_cell.angle_gamma   90.00
#
_symmetry.space_group_name_H-M   'P 1'
#
loop_
_entity.id
_entity.type
_entity.pdbx_description
1 polymer ?
#
loop_
_entity_poly.entity_id
_entity_poly.type
_entity_poly.pdbx_seq_one_letter_code
_entity_poly.pdbx_strand_id
1 'polypeptide(L)'
;MSLEEASTSVCVLLFKRGLFGDAHAFDVGAFQDHLSGALDTPFRAALDSAGVDLRCSTQVSRLLWEDGKCRGVVVGDATIKADSVVLATPHHIVTRMLRGEGASDSAIAVAARTSALGYTALIGLHALYDSNKSREDTTFTALVEEPIIQMIFNRNAELSEANQPPDGLQWLSTPISFADPYLEMSDGELQTEFERVADSMWPDSKARLQRFFVVRTKRATCAFPIGSHKLRPAAGDAGQGIALAGDYTDQGWPSTMEGAARSGLVAAAHVLGRSWNPDSPWPDWPEPPRRNSEGWTTWDCE
;
A
#
# COMPACT_ATOMS: atom_id res chain seq x y z
N MET A 1 7.58 13.66 -3.13
CA MET A 1 8.99 13.72 -3.47
C MET A 1 9.06 14.81 -4.51
N SER A 2 10.08 15.66 -4.52
CA SER A 2 10.11 16.67 -5.60
C SER A 2 10.24 15.97 -6.96
N LEU A 3 9.81 16.64 -8.03
CA LEU A 3 10.04 16.17 -9.40
C LEU A 3 11.52 15.90 -9.69
N GLU A 4 12.42 16.62 -9.03
CA GLU A 4 13.87 16.52 -9.20
C GLU A 4 14.47 15.29 -8.48
N GLU A 5 13.80 14.78 -7.46
CA GLU A 5 14.27 13.67 -6.63
C GLU A 5 13.67 12.32 -7.05
N ALA A 6 12.50 12.35 -7.69
CA ALA A 6 11.75 11.16 -8.08
C ALA A 6 12.45 10.37 -9.19
N SER A 7 12.54 9.05 -9.02
CA SER A 7 13.11 8.19 -10.06
C SER A 7 12.19 8.14 -11.27
N THR A 8 12.68 8.57 -12.43
CA THR A 8 11.95 8.49 -13.71
C THR A 8 11.56 7.04 -14.07
N SER A 9 12.30 6.03 -13.60
CA SER A 9 11.95 4.63 -13.86
C SER A 9 10.58 4.25 -13.29
N VAL A 10 10.17 4.86 -12.17
CA VAL A 10 8.85 4.70 -11.59
C VAL A 10 7.78 5.36 -12.48
N CYS A 11 8.05 6.56 -13.00
CA CYS A 11 7.13 7.26 -13.90
C CYS A 11 6.97 6.54 -15.25
N VAL A 12 8.02 5.91 -15.78
CA VAL A 12 7.97 5.16 -17.05
C VAL A 12 6.90 4.06 -17.00
N LEU A 13 6.66 3.46 -15.83
CA LEU A 13 5.58 2.48 -15.67
C LEU A 13 4.21 3.10 -16.01
N LEU A 14 3.93 4.31 -15.53
CA LEU A 14 2.66 5.02 -15.79
C LEU A 14 2.49 5.30 -17.29
N PHE A 15 3.55 5.70 -17.99
CA PHE A 15 3.48 5.88 -19.44
C PHE A 15 3.23 4.57 -20.18
N LYS A 16 3.99 3.52 -19.85
CA LYS A 16 3.89 2.23 -20.53
C LYS A 16 2.54 1.54 -20.32
N ARG A 17 2.03 1.56 -19.09
CA ARG A 17 0.79 0.85 -18.74
C ARG A 17 -0.45 1.74 -18.86
N GLY A 18 -0.37 2.96 -18.34
CA GLY A 18 -1.49 3.90 -18.34
C GLY A 18 -1.74 4.49 -19.72
N LEU A 19 -0.74 5.16 -20.30
CA LEU A 19 -0.94 5.94 -21.52
C LEU A 19 -0.87 5.10 -22.81
N PHE A 20 0.06 4.15 -22.86
CA PHE A 20 0.31 3.32 -24.06
C PHE A 20 -0.11 1.85 -23.88
N GLY A 21 -0.79 1.53 -22.78
CA GLY A 21 -1.24 0.18 -22.47
C GLY A 21 -2.71 -0.04 -22.81
N ASP A 22 -3.46 -0.57 -21.84
CA ASP A 22 -4.87 -0.88 -22.01
C ASP A 22 -5.73 0.40 -21.95
N ALA A 23 -6.81 0.46 -22.74
CA ALA A 23 -7.75 1.60 -22.73
C ALA A 23 -8.41 1.82 -21.35
N HIS A 24 -8.46 0.79 -20.52
CA HIS A 24 -9.01 0.82 -19.16
C HIS A 24 -7.95 1.04 -18.09
N ALA A 25 -6.68 1.31 -18.44
CA ALA A 25 -5.59 1.39 -17.47
C ALA A 25 -5.70 2.55 -16.46
N PHE A 26 -6.57 3.53 -16.72
CA PHE A 26 -6.90 4.63 -15.81
C PHE A 26 -8.28 4.48 -15.15
N ASP A 27 -8.95 3.33 -15.31
CA ASP A 27 -10.17 3.05 -14.55
C ASP A 27 -9.82 3.00 -13.06
N VAL A 28 -10.57 3.74 -12.24
CA VAL A 28 -10.35 3.84 -10.81
C VAL A 28 -11.36 2.94 -10.09
N GLY A 29 -10.85 2.03 -9.26
CA GLY A 29 -11.66 1.24 -8.34
C GLY A 29 -11.63 1.82 -6.93
N ALA A 30 -12.77 1.74 -6.23
CA ALA A 30 -12.89 2.12 -4.83
C ALA A 30 -13.49 0.95 -4.02
N PHE A 31 -13.12 0.86 -2.73
CA PHE A 31 -13.73 -0.10 -1.83
C PHE A 31 -15.06 0.47 -1.30
N GLN A 32 -16.15 -0.29 -1.49
CA GLN A 32 -17.48 0.06 -0.95
C GLN A 32 -17.65 -0.30 0.54
N ASP A 33 -16.62 -0.90 1.12
CA ASP A 33 -16.50 -1.24 2.53
C ASP A 33 -15.27 -0.54 3.13
N HIS A 34 -15.20 -0.46 4.46
CA HIS A 34 -13.97 -0.09 5.14
C HIS A 34 -12.87 -1.06 4.74
N LEU A 35 -11.64 -0.55 4.54
CA LEU A 35 -10.54 -1.35 4.00
C LEU A 35 -10.27 -2.63 4.82
N SER A 36 -10.43 -2.55 6.15
CA SER A 36 -10.32 -3.72 7.03
C SER A 36 -11.39 -4.78 6.73
N GLY A 37 -12.64 -4.39 6.51
CA GLY A 37 -13.71 -5.31 6.13
C GLY A 37 -13.48 -5.92 4.74
N ALA A 38 -13.06 -5.09 3.80
CA ALA A 38 -12.79 -5.47 2.42
C ALA A 38 -11.60 -6.44 2.26
N LEU A 39 -10.62 -6.42 3.19
CA LEU A 39 -9.40 -7.25 3.09
C LEU A 39 -9.31 -8.33 4.16
N ASP A 40 -9.48 -8.02 5.45
CA ASP A 40 -9.19 -8.96 6.54
C ASP A 40 -10.13 -10.17 6.52
N THR A 41 -11.44 -9.93 6.39
CA THR A 41 -12.45 -11.00 6.37
C THR A 41 -12.22 -12.01 5.22
N PRO A 42 -12.15 -11.59 3.93
CA PRO A 42 -11.93 -12.53 2.85
C PRO A 42 -10.56 -13.21 2.92
N PHE A 43 -9.50 -12.51 3.36
CA PHE A 43 -8.18 -13.13 3.52
C PHE A 43 -8.17 -14.19 4.60
N ARG A 44 -8.79 -13.95 5.77
CA ARG A 44 -8.90 -14.96 6.82
C ARG A 44 -9.66 -16.19 6.34
N ALA A 45 -10.79 -15.99 5.66
CA ALA A 45 -11.59 -17.10 5.13
C ALA A 45 -10.80 -17.93 4.09
N ALA A 46 -10.04 -17.27 3.21
CA ALA A 46 -9.19 -17.93 2.24
C ALA A 46 -8.05 -18.72 2.90
N LEU A 47 -7.38 -18.13 3.90
CA LEU A 47 -6.31 -18.80 4.66
C LEU A 47 -6.83 -20.03 5.42
N ASP A 48 -7.98 -19.91 6.08
CA ASP A 48 -8.63 -21.01 6.81
C ASP A 48 -9.04 -22.14 5.86
N SER A 49 -9.66 -21.80 4.72
CA SER A 49 -10.05 -22.77 3.68
C SER A 49 -8.84 -23.50 3.08
N ALA A 50 -7.68 -22.84 3.05
CA ALA A 50 -6.42 -23.42 2.61
C ALA A 50 -5.69 -24.23 3.71
N GLY A 51 -6.23 -24.30 4.92
CA GLY A 51 -5.64 -25.01 6.07
C GLY A 51 -4.40 -24.32 6.65
N VAL A 52 -4.27 -23.00 6.47
CA VAL A 52 -3.14 -22.22 6.99
C VAL A 52 -3.28 -22.02 8.50
N ASP A 53 -2.25 -22.39 9.26
CA ASP A 53 -2.14 -22.07 10.69
C ASP A 53 -1.82 -20.58 10.90
N LEU A 54 -2.86 -19.78 11.14
CA LEU A 54 -2.76 -18.33 11.34
C LEU A 54 -2.54 -17.99 12.82
N ARG A 55 -1.34 -17.51 13.15
CA ARG A 55 -0.97 -17.12 14.53
C ARG A 55 -0.82 -15.60 14.67
N CYS A 56 -1.83 -14.94 15.24
CA CYS A 56 -1.76 -13.52 15.59
C CYS A 56 -0.97 -13.30 16.90
N SER A 57 -0.60 -12.05 17.19
CA SER A 57 0.15 -11.67 18.41
C SER A 57 1.44 -12.49 18.63
N THR A 58 2.03 -13.00 17.55
CA THR A 58 3.16 -13.92 17.56
C THR A 58 4.35 -13.24 16.89
N GLN A 59 5.15 -12.54 17.69
CA GLN A 59 6.28 -11.78 17.18
C GLN A 59 7.51 -12.68 16.95
N VAL A 60 8.00 -12.72 15.71
CA VAL A 60 9.30 -13.32 15.38
C VAL A 60 10.42 -12.40 15.86
N SER A 61 11.31 -12.93 16.70
CA SER A 61 12.43 -12.18 17.29
C SER A 61 13.68 -12.21 16.41
N ARG A 62 13.97 -13.37 15.79
CA ARG A 62 15.09 -13.59 14.87
C ARG A 62 14.84 -14.78 13.93
N LEU A 63 15.65 -14.86 12.88
CA LEU A 63 15.75 -16.03 12.01
C LEU A 63 16.64 -17.11 12.64
N LEU A 64 16.34 -18.36 12.36
CA LEU A 64 17.20 -19.51 12.67
C LEU A 64 18.09 -19.81 11.45
N TRP A 65 19.40 -19.70 11.63
CA TRP A 65 20.40 -20.01 10.60
C TRP A 65 21.21 -21.24 11.01
N GLU A 66 21.40 -22.17 10.06
CA GLU A 66 22.26 -23.34 10.20
C GLU A 66 23.04 -23.50 8.89
N ASP A 67 24.38 -23.51 8.95
CA ASP A 67 25.28 -23.62 7.78
C ASP A 67 24.96 -22.61 6.66
N GLY A 68 24.61 -21.36 7.02
CA GLY A 68 24.27 -20.30 6.08
C GLY A 68 22.91 -20.45 5.39
N LYS A 69 22.10 -21.45 5.78
CA LYS A 69 20.73 -21.65 5.31
C LYS A 69 19.72 -21.26 6.40
N CYS A 70 18.66 -20.54 6.02
CA CYS A 70 17.56 -20.27 6.93
C CYS A 70 16.73 -21.54 7.14
N ARG A 71 16.48 -21.92 8.39
CA ARG A 71 15.79 -23.16 8.79
C ARG A 71 14.51 -22.92 9.59
N GLY A 72 14.14 -21.66 9.77
CA GLY A 72 12.96 -21.30 10.54
C GLY A 72 13.11 -19.96 11.25
N VAL A 73 12.28 -19.79 12.28
CA VAL A 73 12.16 -18.55 13.06
C VAL A 73 12.14 -18.84 14.55
N VAL A 74 12.54 -17.84 15.34
CA VAL A 74 12.46 -17.88 16.80
C VAL A 74 11.35 -16.94 17.25
N VAL A 75 10.52 -17.42 18.17
CA VAL A 75 9.37 -16.71 18.74
C VAL A 75 9.44 -16.87 20.27
N GLY A 76 9.75 -15.78 20.98
CA GLY A 76 10.10 -15.87 22.41
C GLY A 76 11.28 -16.83 22.62
N ASP A 77 11.08 -17.82 23.49
CA ASP A 77 12.05 -18.89 23.78
C ASP A 77 11.87 -20.14 22.90
N ALA A 78 10.86 -20.14 22.02
CA ALA A 78 10.55 -21.28 21.15
C ALA A 78 11.12 -21.10 19.73
N THR A 79 11.44 -22.22 19.10
CA THR A 79 11.88 -22.28 17.70
C THR A 79 10.82 -22.97 16.85
N ILE A 80 10.45 -22.34 15.75
CA ILE A 80 9.57 -22.91 14.73
C ILE A 80 10.43 -23.22 13.50
N LYS A 81 10.63 -24.50 13.22
CA LYS A 81 11.37 -24.95 12.02
C LYS A 81 10.47 -24.93 10.80
N ALA A 82 11.04 -24.60 9.64
CA ALA A 82 10.35 -24.59 8.36
C ALA A 82 11.32 -24.95 7.22
N ASP A 83 10.80 -25.54 6.15
CA ASP A 83 11.58 -25.81 4.93
C ASP A 83 11.95 -24.51 4.19
N SER A 84 11.10 -23.49 4.31
CA SER A 84 11.30 -22.16 3.75
C SER A 84 10.65 -21.10 4.63
N VAL A 85 11.28 -19.92 4.70
CA VAL A 85 10.78 -18.74 5.41
C VAL A 85 10.55 -17.62 4.42
N VAL A 86 9.36 -17.00 4.43
CA VAL A 86 9.10 -15.78 3.64
C VAL A 86 9.05 -14.58 4.57
N LEU A 87 9.94 -13.61 4.37
CA LEU A 87 9.89 -12.34 5.09
C LEU A 87 8.95 -11.37 4.35
N ALA A 88 7.70 -11.32 4.79
CA ALA A 88 6.66 -10.40 4.29
C ALA A 88 6.50 -9.17 5.22
N THR A 89 7.61 -8.52 5.58
CA THR A 89 7.65 -7.41 6.56
C THR A 89 8.22 -6.14 5.94
N PRO A 90 7.98 -4.94 6.52
CA PRO A 90 8.61 -3.71 6.04
C PRO A 90 10.14 -3.82 5.97
N HIS A 91 10.76 -3.17 4.99
CA HIS A 91 12.19 -3.36 4.68
C HIS A 91 13.15 -3.10 5.86
N HIS A 92 12.80 -2.22 6.80
CA HIS A 92 13.65 -1.97 7.98
C HIS A 92 13.64 -3.16 8.97
N ILE A 93 12.56 -3.93 9.02
CA ILE A 93 12.47 -5.17 9.79
C ILE A 93 13.30 -6.26 9.09
N VAL A 94 13.22 -6.33 7.76
CA VAL A 94 14.03 -7.24 6.93
C VAL A 94 15.53 -6.99 7.15
N THR A 95 15.96 -5.73 7.09
CA THR A 95 17.34 -5.31 7.41
C THR A 95 17.79 -5.86 8.76
N ARG A 96 16.96 -5.74 9.80
CA ARG A 96 17.27 -6.25 11.14
C ARG A 96 17.33 -7.77 11.18
N MET A 97 16.36 -8.46 10.57
CA MET A 97 16.27 -9.93 10.57
C MET A 97 17.45 -10.61 9.87
N LEU A 98 17.90 -10.03 8.76
CA LEU A 98 18.96 -10.61 7.92
C LEU A 98 20.39 -10.37 8.45
N ARG A 99 20.56 -9.55 9.50
CA ARG A 99 21.85 -9.33 10.19
C ARG A 99 22.05 -10.24 11.41
N GLY A 100 21.22 -11.26 11.56
CA GLY A 100 21.32 -12.21 12.67
C GLY A 100 22.60 -13.03 12.65
N GLU A 101 22.96 -13.58 13.81
CA GLU A 101 24.06 -14.54 13.93
C GLU A 101 23.84 -15.75 13.00
N GLY A 102 24.89 -16.18 12.31
CA GLY A 102 24.84 -17.29 11.35
C GLY A 102 24.24 -16.95 9.98
N ALA A 103 23.82 -15.70 9.75
CA ALA A 103 23.34 -15.26 8.44
C ALA A 103 24.41 -15.44 7.35
N SER A 104 23.98 -15.78 6.14
CA SER A 104 24.87 -15.90 4.97
C SER A 104 25.32 -14.53 4.46
N ASP A 105 26.42 -14.52 3.69
CA ASP A 105 26.91 -13.30 3.02
C ASP A 105 25.84 -12.67 2.12
N SER A 106 25.03 -13.49 1.43
CA SER A 106 23.91 -13.02 0.61
C SER A 106 22.85 -12.30 1.44
N ALA A 107 22.47 -12.85 2.60
CA ALA A 107 21.54 -12.22 3.52
C ALA A 107 22.08 -10.87 4.04
N ILE A 108 23.37 -10.82 4.41
CA ILE A 108 24.03 -9.60 4.87
C ILE A 108 24.06 -8.54 3.75
N ALA A 109 24.33 -8.94 2.51
CA ALA A 109 24.32 -8.03 1.36
C ALA A 109 22.92 -7.45 1.07
N VAL A 110 21.87 -8.27 1.17
CA VAL A 110 20.47 -7.78 1.12
C VAL A 110 20.17 -6.82 2.27
N ALA A 111 20.64 -7.13 3.49
CA ALA A 111 20.44 -6.25 4.63
C ALA A 111 21.10 -4.87 4.42
N ALA A 112 22.27 -4.83 3.77
CA ALA A 112 22.92 -3.57 3.40
C ALA A 112 22.08 -2.77 2.40
N ARG A 113 21.61 -3.41 1.32
CA ARG A 113 20.75 -2.75 0.32
C ARG A 113 19.44 -2.23 0.91
N THR A 114 18.73 -3.06 1.66
CA THR A 114 17.45 -2.69 2.29
C THR A 114 17.62 -1.60 3.35
N SER A 115 18.77 -1.51 4.02
CA SER A 115 19.05 -0.43 4.97
C SER A 115 19.22 0.95 4.34
N ALA A 116 19.52 0.99 3.03
CA ALA A 116 19.64 2.22 2.26
C ALA A 116 18.31 2.64 1.61
N LEU A 117 17.24 1.85 1.75
CA LEU A 117 15.90 2.25 1.34
C LEU A 117 15.31 3.19 2.40
N GLY A 118 14.68 4.28 1.93
CA GLY A 118 13.97 5.22 2.79
C GLY A 118 12.48 4.89 2.89
N TYR A 119 11.79 5.65 3.73
CA TYR A 119 10.34 5.76 3.71
C TYR A 119 9.92 7.16 3.24
N THR A 120 8.72 7.27 2.70
CA THR A 120 8.00 8.53 2.62
C THR A 120 6.79 8.50 3.55
N ALA A 121 6.44 9.65 4.10
CA ALA A 121 5.28 9.80 4.97
C ALA A 121 3.99 10.02 4.16
N LEU A 122 2.86 9.70 4.79
CA LEU A 122 1.52 9.99 4.29
C LEU A 122 0.69 10.59 5.42
N ILE A 123 -0.12 11.60 5.09
CA ILE A 123 -1.13 12.15 5.99
C ILE A 123 -2.51 11.93 5.36
N GLY A 124 -3.42 11.29 6.08
CA GLY A 124 -4.83 11.20 5.72
C GLY A 124 -5.62 12.27 6.46
N LEU A 125 -6.27 13.16 5.72
CA LEU A 125 -7.23 14.12 6.25
C LEU A 125 -8.64 13.58 6.07
N HIS A 126 -9.47 13.71 7.10
CA HIS A 126 -10.87 13.29 7.06
C HIS A 126 -11.75 14.38 7.67
N ALA A 127 -12.62 14.94 6.86
CA ALA A 127 -13.56 16.00 7.23
C ALA A 127 -14.99 15.46 7.18
N LEU A 128 -15.74 15.61 8.27
CA LEU A 128 -17.16 15.25 8.35
C LEU A 128 -17.99 16.52 8.47
N TYR A 129 -18.86 16.74 7.50
CA TYR A 129 -19.79 17.85 7.45
C TYR A 129 -21.20 17.42 7.85
N ASP A 130 -21.96 18.33 8.46
CA ASP A 130 -23.37 18.11 8.84
C ASP A 130 -24.35 17.98 7.66
N SER A 131 -23.87 18.28 6.45
CA SER A 131 -24.63 18.28 5.22
C SER A 131 -23.64 18.26 4.05
N ASN A 132 -24.16 18.23 2.83
CA ASN A 132 -23.35 18.14 1.62
C ASN A 132 -22.49 19.40 1.39
N LYS A 133 -21.18 19.26 1.60
CA LYS A 133 -20.15 20.21 1.19
C LYS A 133 -19.92 20.14 -0.32
N SER A 134 -19.68 18.95 -0.87
CA SER A 134 -19.70 18.66 -2.31
C SER A 134 -21.06 18.14 -2.74
N ARG A 135 -21.32 18.05 -4.05
CA ARG A 135 -22.51 17.33 -4.56
C ARG A 135 -22.41 15.83 -4.21
N GLU A 136 -23.55 15.17 -4.07
CA GLU A 136 -23.64 13.76 -3.69
C GLU A 136 -23.03 12.83 -4.75
N ASP A 137 -23.15 13.20 -6.02
CA ASP A 137 -22.65 12.48 -7.19
C ASP A 137 -21.15 12.71 -7.47
N THR A 138 -20.53 13.69 -6.79
CA THR A 138 -19.08 13.91 -6.91
C THR A 138 -18.36 12.73 -6.28
N THR A 139 -17.51 12.03 -7.05
CA THR A 139 -16.68 10.93 -6.53
C THR A 139 -15.38 11.48 -5.94
N PHE A 140 -14.58 12.14 -6.77
CA PHE A 140 -13.38 12.84 -6.34
C PHE A 140 -13.10 14.06 -7.21
N THR A 141 -12.22 14.92 -6.74
CA THR A 141 -11.72 16.07 -7.49
C THR A 141 -10.21 16.15 -7.34
N ALA A 142 -9.50 16.26 -8.47
CA ALA A 142 -8.05 16.47 -8.50
C ALA A 142 -7.73 17.96 -8.64
N LEU A 143 -6.83 18.46 -7.80
CA LEU A 143 -6.45 19.86 -7.68
C LEU A 143 -4.96 20.01 -8.01
N VAL A 144 -4.66 20.25 -9.28
CA VAL A 144 -3.28 20.20 -9.80
C VAL A 144 -2.42 21.36 -9.29
N GLU A 145 -3.03 22.51 -9.03
CA GLU A 145 -2.31 23.72 -8.57
C GLU A 145 -2.21 23.83 -7.04
N GLU A 146 -2.85 22.92 -6.30
CA GLU A 146 -2.82 22.93 -4.84
C GLU A 146 -1.59 22.17 -4.31
N PRO A 147 -0.77 22.76 -3.44
CA PRO A 147 0.49 22.15 -3.00
C PRO A 147 0.25 21.00 -2.00
N ILE A 148 -0.76 21.12 -1.13
CA ILE A 148 -1.02 20.16 -0.05
C ILE A 148 -2.28 19.34 -0.35
N ILE A 149 -3.40 20.00 -0.63
CA ILE A 149 -4.71 19.37 -0.86
C ILE A 149 -4.85 19.05 -2.35
N GLN A 150 -4.13 18.03 -2.81
CA GLN A 150 -4.04 17.69 -4.24
C GLN A 150 -5.26 16.92 -4.75
N MET A 151 -6.02 16.28 -3.86
CA MET A 151 -7.23 15.53 -4.19
C MET A 151 -8.22 15.57 -3.04
N ILE A 152 -9.51 15.65 -3.33
CA ILE A 152 -10.59 15.47 -2.36
C ILE A 152 -11.49 14.34 -2.85
N PHE A 153 -11.71 13.33 -2.01
CA PHE A 153 -12.59 12.20 -2.26
C PHE A 153 -13.86 12.35 -1.41
N ASN A 154 -15.02 12.21 -2.03
CA ASN A 154 -16.29 12.10 -1.33
C ASN A 154 -16.55 10.62 -1.01
N ARG A 155 -16.31 10.24 0.24
CA ARG A 155 -16.41 8.84 0.67
C ARG A 155 -17.86 8.35 0.64
N ASN A 156 -18.86 9.22 0.78
CA ASN A 156 -20.26 8.83 0.66
C ASN A 156 -20.60 8.30 -0.74
N ALA A 157 -19.98 8.82 -1.80
CA ALA A 157 -20.22 8.36 -3.16
C ALA A 157 -19.57 6.99 -3.46
N GLU A 158 -18.56 6.61 -2.67
CA GLU A 158 -17.82 5.35 -2.84
C GLU A 158 -18.39 4.21 -1.97
N LEU A 159 -18.88 4.53 -0.78
CA LEU A 159 -19.30 3.54 0.22
C LEU A 159 -20.70 2.99 -0.08
N SER A 160 -20.90 1.71 0.24
CA SER A 160 -22.25 1.12 0.23
C SER A 160 -23.14 1.74 1.31
N GLU A 161 -24.46 1.63 1.14
CA GLU A 161 -25.46 2.17 2.08
C GLU A 161 -25.22 1.70 3.52
N ALA A 162 -24.82 0.44 3.71
CA ALA A 162 -24.54 -0.15 5.03
C ALA A 162 -23.33 0.47 5.74
N ASN A 163 -22.44 1.14 4.99
CA ASN A 163 -21.18 1.70 5.48
C ASN A 163 -21.16 3.23 5.42
N GLN A 164 -22.31 3.87 5.18
CA GLN A 164 -22.43 5.33 5.18
C GLN A 164 -22.10 5.90 6.57
N PRO A 165 -21.50 7.10 6.64
CA PRO A 165 -21.33 7.82 7.89
C PRO A 165 -22.68 7.96 8.64
N PRO A 166 -22.67 7.90 9.98
CA PRO A 166 -23.89 8.08 10.76
C PRO A 166 -24.45 9.50 10.60
N ASP A 167 -25.71 9.68 11.00
CA ASP A 167 -26.37 10.99 11.12
C ASP A 167 -26.46 11.79 9.81
N GLY A 168 -26.32 11.14 8.65
CA GLY A 168 -26.36 11.80 7.34
C GLY A 168 -25.16 12.70 7.06
N LEU A 169 -24.05 12.50 7.76
CA LEU A 169 -22.83 13.29 7.57
C LEU A 169 -22.21 13.03 6.19
N GLN A 170 -21.69 14.09 5.57
CA GLN A 170 -20.81 13.95 4.41
C GLN A 170 -19.36 13.83 4.86
N TRP A 171 -18.69 12.76 4.44
CA TRP A 171 -17.30 12.46 4.69
C TRP A 171 -16.44 12.75 3.46
N LEU A 172 -15.68 13.83 3.54
CA LEU A 172 -14.62 14.15 2.57
C LEU A 172 -13.27 13.70 3.10
N SER A 173 -12.41 13.18 2.23
CA SER A 173 -11.06 12.78 2.61
C SER A 173 -10.00 13.18 1.60
N THR A 174 -8.80 13.47 2.10
CA THR A 174 -7.64 13.84 1.29
C THR A 174 -6.40 13.09 1.76
N PRO A 175 -5.81 12.23 0.92
CA PRO A 175 -4.46 11.73 1.15
C PRO A 175 -3.43 12.76 0.70
N ILE A 176 -2.56 13.20 1.61
CA ILE A 176 -1.35 13.97 1.29
C ILE A 176 -0.22 12.97 1.09
N SER A 177 0.19 12.80 -0.16
CA SER A 177 1.33 11.96 -0.53
C SER A 177 2.64 12.69 -0.30
N PHE A 178 3.70 11.98 0.09
CA PHE A 178 4.98 12.60 0.49
C PHE A 178 4.79 13.71 1.52
N ALA A 179 4.16 13.34 2.62
CA ALA A 179 3.82 14.30 3.66
C ALA A 179 5.01 14.69 4.54
N ASP A 180 6.23 14.25 4.21
CA ASP A 180 7.45 14.52 4.98
C ASP A 180 7.64 16.02 5.32
N PRO A 181 7.45 16.98 4.39
CA PRO A 181 7.56 18.41 4.70
C PRO A 181 6.44 18.95 5.60
N TYR A 182 5.33 18.23 5.73
CA TYR A 182 4.11 18.65 6.42
C TYR A 182 3.88 17.92 7.75
N LEU A 183 4.78 17.01 8.15
CA LEU A 183 4.63 16.20 9.37
C LEU A 183 4.54 17.04 10.65
N GLU A 184 5.21 18.20 10.67
CA GLU A 184 5.26 19.12 11.81
C GLU A 184 4.10 20.14 11.81
N MET A 185 3.29 20.18 10.75
CA MET A 185 2.06 20.98 10.76
C MET A 185 1.09 20.42 11.81
N SER A 186 0.53 21.31 12.62
CA SER A 186 -0.53 20.98 13.56
C SER A 186 -1.83 20.57 12.85
N ASP A 187 -2.70 19.88 13.59
CA ASP A 187 -4.01 19.48 13.06
C ASP A 187 -4.83 20.70 12.63
N GLY A 188 -4.73 21.82 13.36
CA GLY A 188 -5.43 23.07 13.04
C GLY A 188 -4.91 23.75 11.76
N GLU A 189 -3.61 23.70 11.50
CA GLU A 189 -3.04 24.22 10.24
C GLU A 189 -3.48 23.38 9.04
N LEU A 190 -3.47 22.05 9.16
CA LEU A 190 -3.94 21.15 8.12
C LEU A 190 -5.46 21.28 7.90
N GLN A 191 -6.23 21.48 8.96
CA GLN A 191 -7.66 21.75 8.87
C GLN A 191 -7.91 23.08 8.14
N THR A 192 -7.21 24.15 8.53
CA THR A 192 -7.34 25.47 7.89
C THR A 192 -7.05 25.39 6.40
N GLU A 193 -6.01 24.66 6.02
CA GLU A 193 -5.65 24.48 4.61
C GLU A 193 -6.69 23.64 3.86
N PHE A 194 -7.21 22.57 4.47
CA PHE A 194 -8.31 21.79 3.89
C PHE A 194 -9.57 22.65 3.68
N GLU A 195 -9.99 23.42 4.69
CA GLU A 195 -11.16 24.29 4.61
C GLU A 195 -10.96 25.39 3.55
N ARG A 196 -9.77 26.00 3.44
CA ARG A 196 -9.45 26.97 2.38
C ARG A 196 -9.73 26.40 1.00
N VAL A 197 -9.24 25.19 0.72
CA VAL A 197 -9.41 24.55 -0.59
C VAL A 197 -10.86 24.11 -0.80
N ALA A 198 -11.48 23.47 0.19
CA ALA A 198 -12.87 23.03 0.11
C ALA A 198 -13.85 24.21 -0.07
N ASP A 199 -13.62 25.35 0.59
CA ASP A 199 -14.44 26.56 0.45
C ASP A 199 -14.25 27.24 -0.90
N SER A 200 -13.04 27.23 -1.45
CA SER A 200 -12.78 27.71 -2.81
C SER A 200 -13.52 26.87 -3.86
N MET A 201 -13.55 25.56 -3.66
CA MET A 201 -14.22 24.61 -4.57
C MET A 201 -15.74 24.66 -4.48
N TRP A 202 -16.28 24.80 -3.27
CA TRP A 202 -17.72 24.82 -3.01
C TRP A 202 -18.12 26.06 -2.18
N PRO A 203 -18.04 27.27 -2.77
CA PRO A 203 -18.26 28.53 -2.06
C PRO A 203 -19.71 28.76 -1.65
N ASP A 204 -20.66 28.18 -2.39
CA ASP A 204 -22.09 28.32 -2.12
C ASP A 204 -22.60 27.37 -1.03
N SER A 205 -21.81 26.34 -0.68
CA SER A 205 -22.20 25.36 0.34
C SER A 205 -22.35 26.03 1.71
N LYS A 206 -23.40 25.63 2.44
CA LYS A 206 -23.65 26.04 3.84
C LYS A 206 -23.27 24.97 4.85
N ALA A 207 -22.67 23.87 4.39
CA ALA A 207 -22.27 22.77 5.22
C ALA A 207 -21.22 23.21 6.25
N ARG A 208 -21.37 22.73 7.48
CA ARG A 208 -20.44 23.05 8.57
C ARG A 208 -19.61 21.83 8.94
N LEU A 209 -18.31 22.04 9.07
CA LEU A 209 -17.39 21.01 9.52
C LEU A 209 -17.72 20.66 10.98
N GLN A 210 -18.08 19.40 11.22
CA GLN A 210 -18.42 18.87 12.53
C GLN A 210 -17.22 18.19 13.19
N ARG A 211 -16.44 17.45 12.40
CA ARG A 211 -15.25 16.73 12.87
C ARG A 211 -14.17 16.74 11.82
N PHE A 212 -12.94 16.84 12.29
CA PHE A 212 -11.75 16.75 11.46
C PHE A 212 -10.75 15.80 12.11
N PHE A 213 -10.24 14.84 11.34
CA PHE A 213 -9.24 13.88 11.81
C PHE A 213 -8.01 13.93 10.92
N VAL A 214 -6.85 13.89 11.56
CA VAL A 214 -5.55 13.81 10.88
C VAL A 214 -4.86 12.51 11.28
N VAL A 215 -4.64 11.65 10.29
CA VAL A 215 -3.93 10.37 10.48
C VAL A 215 -2.55 10.49 9.86
N ARG A 216 -1.49 10.46 10.68
CA ARG A 216 -0.10 10.56 10.21
C ARG A 216 0.59 9.21 10.21
N THR A 217 1.08 8.80 9.05
CA THR A 217 1.90 7.59 8.89
C THR A 217 3.30 7.98 8.46
N LYS A 218 4.24 8.07 9.42
CA LYS A 218 5.62 8.52 9.18
C LYS A 218 6.44 7.58 8.28
N ARG A 219 6.07 6.29 8.24
CA ARG A 219 6.71 5.25 7.42
C ARG A 219 5.65 4.55 6.58
N ALA A 220 5.03 5.29 5.66
CA ALA A 220 3.87 4.81 4.91
C ALA A 220 4.27 3.89 3.76
N THR A 221 5.22 4.33 2.94
CA THR A 221 5.61 3.65 1.71
C THR A 221 7.12 3.66 1.55
N CYS A 222 7.67 2.69 0.81
CA CYS A 222 9.08 2.66 0.48
C CYS A 222 9.40 3.82 -0.48
N ALA A 223 10.41 4.62 -0.13
CA ALA A 223 10.84 5.74 -0.96
C ALA A 223 11.62 5.25 -2.19
N PHE A 224 11.30 5.80 -3.35
CA PHE A 224 12.00 5.49 -4.61
C PHE A 224 12.64 6.73 -5.26
N PRO A 225 13.64 7.36 -4.61
CA PRO A 225 14.43 8.43 -5.22
C PRO A 225 15.30 7.90 -6.37
N ILE A 226 15.93 8.80 -7.12
CA ILE A 226 16.89 8.46 -8.18
C ILE A 226 17.90 7.40 -7.70
N GLY A 227 18.05 6.33 -8.48
CA GLY A 227 18.97 5.24 -8.19
C GLY A 227 18.48 4.20 -7.17
N SER A 228 17.29 4.34 -6.61
CA SER A 228 16.70 3.39 -5.63
C SER A 228 16.48 1.98 -6.18
N HIS A 229 16.26 1.82 -7.50
CA HIS A 229 16.01 0.51 -8.12
C HIS A 229 17.10 -0.52 -7.81
N LYS A 230 18.39 -0.12 -7.80
CA LYS A 230 19.51 -1.03 -7.51
C LYS A 230 19.51 -1.58 -6.07
N LEU A 231 18.75 -0.95 -5.18
CA LEU A 231 18.64 -1.33 -3.77
C LEU A 231 17.51 -2.35 -3.54
N ARG A 232 16.61 -2.52 -4.51
CA ARG A 232 15.47 -3.43 -4.39
C ARG A 232 15.95 -4.86 -4.61
N PRO A 233 15.83 -5.76 -3.62
CA PRO A 233 16.23 -7.15 -3.79
C PRO A 233 15.17 -7.92 -4.58
N ALA A 234 15.60 -8.92 -5.35
CA ALA A 234 14.69 -9.95 -5.84
C ALA A 234 14.30 -10.90 -4.70
N ALA A 235 13.21 -11.66 -4.87
CA ALA A 235 12.67 -12.52 -3.82
C ALA A 235 13.69 -13.53 -3.26
N GLY A 236 14.58 -14.08 -4.09
CA GLY A 236 15.56 -15.11 -3.69
C GLY A 236 16.93 -14.58 -3.27
N ASP A 237 17.16 -13.26 -3.27
CA ASP A 237 18.51 -12.70 -3.07
C ASP A 237 19.08 -12.95 -1.66
N ALA A 238 18.24 -13.29 -0.68
CA ALA A 238 18.64 -13.51 0.71
C ALA A 238 19.31 -14.88 0.95
N GLY A 239 19.36 -15.75 -0.06
CA GLY A 239 20.04 -17.05 0.01
C GLY A 239 19.08 -18.21 0.29
N GLN A 240 19.63 -19.33 0.77
CA GLN A 240 18.87 -20.59 0.85
C GLN A 240 17.86 -20.62 2.01
N GLY A 241 16.69 -21.21 1.75
CA GLY A 241 15.64 -21.41 2.76
C GLY A 241 14.90 -20.14 3.14
N ILE A 242 15.12 -19.04 2.43
CA ILE A 242 14.48 -17.75 2.69
C ILE A 242 14.08 -17.04 1.40
N ALA A 243 12.92 -16.39 1.42
CA ALA A 243 12.46 -15.50 0.35
C ALA A 243 11.97 -14.17 0.92
N LEU A 244 11.94 -13.14 0.08
CA LEU A 244 11.52 -11.78 0.43
C LEU A 244 10.21 -11.44 -0.27
N ALA A 245 9.27 -10.88 0.48
CA ALA A 245 8.03 -10.33 -0.05
C ALA A 245 7.78 -8.95 0.57
N GLY A 246 7.29 -8.03 -0.25
CA GLY A 246 7.01 -6.66 0.13
C GLY A 246 7.17 -5.75 -1.07
N ASP A 247 6.46 -4.64 -1.03
CA ASP A 247 6.45 -3.60 -2.06
C ASP A 247 7.83 -2.98 -2.36
N TYR A 248 8.79 -3.12 -1.43
CA TYR A 248 10.19 -2.74 -1.56
C TYR A 248 11.03 -3.67 -2.46
N THR A 249 10.56 -4.90 -2.74
CA THR A 249 11.26 -5.88 -3.58
C THR A 249 11.20 -5.49 -5.06
N ASP A 250 12.07 -6.05 -5.89
CA ASP A 250 12.09 -5.80 -7.34
C ASP A 250 11.02 -6.62 -8.07
N GLN A 251 9.83 -6.04 -8.26
CA GLN A 251 8.67 -6.68 -8.91
C GLN A 251 8.09 -5.85 -10.08
N GLY A 252 8.77 -4.77 -10.46
CA GLY A 252 8.40 -3.90 -11.58
C GLY A 252 7.41 -2.77 -11.26
N TRP A 253 6.78 -2.75 -10.07
CA TRP A 253 5.88 -1.67 -9.65
C TRP A 253 6.47 -0.76 -8.56
N PRO A 254 5.94 0.46 -8.38
CA PRO A 254 6.20 1.26 -7.18
C PRO A 254 5.60 0.65 -5.90
N SER A 255 5.80 1.33 -4.78
CA SER A 255 5.32 0.95 -3.44
C SER A 255 3.81 1.18 -3.40
N THR A 256 3.06 0.12 -3.72
CA THR A 256 1.62 0.10 -3.96
C THR A 256 1.03 -1.21 -3.46
N MET A 257 -0.29 -1.27 -3.27
CA MET A 257 -0.98 -2.52 -2.93
C MET A 257 -0.74 -3.62 -3.98
N GLU A 258 -0.81 -3.25 -5.27
CA GLU A 258 -0.48 -4.16 -6.38
C GLU A 258 0.97 -4.66 -6.28
N GLY A 259 1.92 -3.75 -6.04
CA GLY A 259 3.32 -4.13 -5.84
C GLY A 259 3.52 -5.09 -4.66
N ALA A 260 2.77 -4.92 -3.56
CA ALA A 260 2.80 -5.83 -2.43
C ALA A 260 2.23 -7.21 -2.80
N ALA A 261 1.05 -7.29 -3.42
CA ALA A 261 0.43 -8.54 -3.84
C ALA A 261 1.34 -9.31 -4.82
N ARG A 262 1.85 -8.62 -5.85
CA ARG A 262 2.80 -9.18 -6.82
C ARG A 262 4.04 -9.73 -6.15
N SER A 263 4.63 -9.00 -5.19
CA SER A 263 5.83 -9.47 -4.49
C SER A 263 5.58 -10.78 -3.71
N GLY A 264 4.39 -10.95 -3.13
CA GLY A 264 3.98 -12.18 -2.46
C GLY A 264 3.91 -13.36 -3.43
N LEU A 265 3.32 -13.14 -4.61
CA LEU A 265 3.28 -14.14 -5.68
C LEU A 265 4.68 -14.50 -6.22
N VAL A 266 5.56 -13.51 -6.40
CA VAL A 266 6.96 -13.76 -6.80
C VAL A 266 7.68 -14.60 -5.76
N ALA A 267 7.52 -14.28 -4.47
CA ALA A 267 8.10 -15.06 -3.38
C ALA A 267 7.53 -16.49 -3.34
N ALA A 268 6.23 -16.66 -3.53
CA ALA A 268 5.60 -17.97 -3.61
C ALA A 268 6.12 -18.79 -4.79
N ALA A 269 6.24 -18.19 -5.98
CA ALA A 269 6.80 -18.87 -7.16
C ALA A 269 8.25 -19.31 -6.92
N HIS A 270 9.05 -18.45 -6.30
CA HIS A 270 10.43 -18.76 -5.93
C HIS A 270 10.51 -19.96 -4.96
N VAL A 271 9.73 -19.95 -3.88
CA VAL A 271 9.69 -21.05 -2.91
C VAL A 271 9.22 -22.36 -3.54
N LEU A 272 8.26 -22.29 -4.46
CA LEU A 272 7.73 -23.45 -5.19
C LEU A 272 8.64 -23.93 -6.34
N GLY A 273 9.78 -23.25 -6.60
CA GLY A 273 10.67 -23.57 -7.72
C GLY A 273 10.02 -23.37 -9.09
N ARG A 274 9.02 -22.48 -9.19
CA ARG A 274 8.27 -22.21 -10.42
C ARG A 274 8.87 -21.00 -11.16
N SER A 275 9.00 -21.13 -12.47
CA SER A 275 9.22 -19.98 -13.34
C SER A 275 7.88 -19.30 -13.60
N TRP A 276 7.70 -18.09 -13.09
CA TRP A 276 6.49 -17.29 -13.32
C TRP A 276 6.87 -15.88 -13.74
N ASN A 277 6.16 -15.35 -14.74
CA ASN A 277 6.27 -13.98 -15.16
C ASN A 277 5.27 -13.14 -14.36
N PRO A 278 5.72 -12.15 -13.57
CA PRO A 278 4.82 -11.27 -12.81
C PRO A 278 3.80 -10.51 -13.66
N ASP A 279 4.05 -10.35 -14.96
CA ASP A 279 3.12 -9.69 -15.89
C ASP A 279 2.05 -10.63 -16.47
N SER A 280 2.07 -11.91 -16.09
CA SER A 280 1.02 -12.87 -16.44
C SER A 280 0.10 -13.12 -15.23
N PRO A 281 -1.19 -13.43 -15.44
CA PRO A 281 -2.06 -13.86 -14.36
C PRO A 281 -1.44 -15.01 -13.56
N TRP A 282 -1.70 -15.02 -12.25
CA TRP A 282 -1.34 -16.18 -11.45
C TRP A 282 -2.20 -17.37 -11.89
N PRO A 283 -1.64 -18.59 -12.00
CA PRO A 283 -2.44 -19.76 -12.36
C PRO A 283 -3.65 -19.92 -11.44
N ASP A 284 -4.81 -20.20 -12.03
CA ASP A 284 -6.08 -20.44 -11.33
C ASP A 284 -6.63 -19.23 -10.55
N TRP A 285 -6.07 -18.03 -10.73
CA TRP A 285 -6.70 -16.80 -10.28
C TRP A 285 -7.80 -16.34 -11.24
N PRO A 286 -8.86 -15.71 -10.72
CA PRO A 286 -9.86 -15.09 -11.57
C PRO A 286 -9.22 -13.98 -12.42
N GLU A 287 -9.78 -13.77 -13.61
CA GLU A 287 -9.40 -12.63 -14.44
C GLU A 287 -9.68 -11.32 -13.69
N PRO A 288 -8.82 -10.30 -13.84
CA PRO A 288 -9.08 -8.99 -13.26
C PRO A 288 -10.44 -8.45 -13.73
N PRO A 289 -11.22 -7.87 -12.81
CA PRO A 289 -12.49 -7.27 -13.15
C PRO A 289 -12.28 -6.11 -14.12
N ARG A 290 -13.18 -5.98 -15.08
CA ARG A 290 -13.26 -4.85 -16.02
C ARG A 290 -14.47 -3.98 -15.69
N ARG A 291 -14.48 -2.75 -16.20
CA ARG A 291 -15.67 -1.90 -16.17
C ARG A 291 -16.91 -2.69 -16.63
N ASN A 292 -18.02 -2.57 -15.90
CA ASN A 292 -19.26 -3.32 -16.13
C ASN A 292 -19.18 -4.85 -15.92
N SER A 293 -18.16 -5.35 -15.22
CA SER A 293 -18.16 -6.77 -14.80
C SER A 293 -19.33 -7.04 -13.86
N GLU A 294 -19.91 -8.24 -13.96
CA GLU A 294 -21.00 -8.65 -13.09
C GLU A 294 -20.58 -8.57 -11.61
N GLY A 295 -21.43 -7.99 -10.77
CA GLY A 295 -21.15 -7.76 -9.34
C GLY A 295 -20.29 -6.53 -9.03
N TRP A 296 -19.83 -5.77 -10.04
CA TRP A 296 -19.10 -4.53 -9.85
C TRP A 296 -20.00 -3.32 -10.08
N THR A 297 -20.14 -2.48 -9.05
CA THR A 297 -20.81 -1.18 -9.20
C THR A 297 -19.97 -0.30 -10.14
N THR A 298 -20.61 0.30 -11.14
CA THR A 298 -19.97 1.24 -12.05
C THR A 298 -20.56 2.62 -11.82
N TRP A 299 -19.68 3.61 -11.67
CA TRP A 299 -20.06 5.02 -11.56
C TRP A 299 -19.77 5.67 -12.91
N ASP A 300 -20.80 6.19 -13.56
CA ASP A 300 -20.62 7.01 -14.75
C ASP A 300 -20.28 8.43 -14.30
N CYS A 301 -19.11 8.93 -14.69
CA CYS A 301 -18.81 10.35 -14.59
C CYS A 301 -19.49 11.04 -15.77
N GLU A 302 -20.58 11.78 -15.53
CA GLU A 302 -21.10 12.77 -16.49
C GLU A 302 -20.17 13.98 -16.60
#